data_AF-A0A6M2A0B4-F1
#
_entry.id   AF-A0A6M2A0B4-F1
#
_cell.length_a   1.000
_cell.length_b   1.000
_cell.length_c   1.000
_cell.angle_alpha   90.00
_cell.angle_beta   90.00
_cell.angle_gamma   90.00
#
_symmetry.space_group_name_H-M   'P 1'
#
loop_
_entity.id
_entity.type
_entity.pdbx_description
1 polymer ?
#
loop_
_entity_poly.entity_id
_entity_poly.type
_entity_poly.pdbx_seq_one_letter_code
_entity_poly.pdbx_strand_id
1 'polypeptide(L)'
;MDFEDLMFKAGDATSAPQGEIPRQKVPGWIRWPLRAFFLPFVLLDVIMQKFARILLPPPYVKGGKCKKRGNCCYYIMIRKPKGIWGWIFQFWNMQINGFYLRSKEDFEYEGHRVMVMGCRYLQKDGSCKHYQFRPMVCRKWPVIEQFGIPRILKGCGFTATLRNKK
;
A
#
# COMPACT_ATOMS: atom_id res chain seq x y z
N MET A 1 15.22 13.19 -7.01
CA MET A 1 14.99 11.99 -7.85
C MET A 1 13.60 12.13 -8.42
N ASP A 2 13.37 11.97 -9.72
CA ASP A 2 12.03 12.22 -10.28
C ASP A 2 11.06 11.08 -9.90
N PHE A 3 9.78 11.39 -9.67
CA PHE A 3 8.76 10.40 -9.31
C PHE A 3 8.58 9.36 -10.41
N GLU A 4 8.70 9.78 -11.67
CA GLU A 4 8.62 8.88 -12.82
C GLU A 4 9.80 7.91 -12.88
N ASP A 5 11.02 8.35 -12.56
CA ASP A 5 12.20 7.48 -12.46
C ASP A 5 12.06 6.47 -11.30
N LEU A 6 11.47 6.87 -10.17
CA LEU A 6 11.13 5.94 -9.09
C LEU A 6 10.02 4.97 -9.46
N MET A 7 9.02 5.41 -10.22
CA MET A 7 7.96 4.54 -10.75
C MET A 7 8.51 3.56 -11.78
N PHE A 8 9.46 3.99 -12.61
CA PHE A 8 10.13 3.16 -13.60
C PHE A 8 11.04 2.14 -12.91
N LYS A 9 11.86 2.56 -11.94
CA LYS A 9 12.65 1.66 -11.08
C LYS A 9 11.77 0.71 -10.28
N ALA A 10 10.65 1.17 -9.72
CA ALA A 10 9.67 0.32 -9.05
C ALA A 10 8.93 -0.60 -10.04
N GLY A 11 8.84 -0.22 -11.31
CA GLY A 11 8.34 -1.05 -12.39
C GLY A 11 9.33 -2.14 -12.76
N ASP A 12 10.62 -1.82 -12.90
CA ASP A 12 11.63 -2.70 -13.51
C ASP A 12 12.52 -3.45 -12.52
N ALA A 13 12.52 -3.07 -11.24
CA ALA A 13 13.32 -3.77 -10.23
C ALA A 13 12.84 -5.23 -10.07
N THR A 14 13.72 -6.17 -10.39
CA THR A 14 13.55 -7.61 -10.20
C THR A 14 14.15 -8.11 -8.88
N SER A 15 15.03 -7.31 -8.25
CA SER A 15 15.74 -7.65 -7.01
C SER A 15 15.26 -6.82 -5.83
N ALA A 16 15.40 -7.38 -4.62
CA ALA A 16 15.12 -6.66 -3.38
C ALA A 16 15.97 -5.37 -3.33
N PRO A 17 15.35 -4.18 -3.19
CA PRO A 17 16.07 -2.92 -3.15
C PRO A 17 16.99 -2.84 -1.92
N GLN A 18 18.24 -2.46 -2.19
CA GLN A 18 19.34 -2.39 -1.23
C GLN A 18 19.15 -1.21 -0.25
N GLY A 19 19.43 -1.43 1.03
CA GLY A 19 19.37 -0.41 2.07
C GLY A 19 19.13 -0.99 3.47
N GLU A 20 19.69 -0.34 4.49
CA GLU A 20 19.46 -0.73 5.88
C GLU A 20 18.00 -0.47 6.28
N ILE A 21 17.34 -1.50 6.81
CA ILE A 21 15.98 -1.37 7.31
C ILE A 21 16.07 -0.71 8.70
N PRO A 22 15.58 0.52 8.89
CA PRO A 22 15.69 1.21 10.17
C PRO A 22 15.00 0.39 11.26
N ARG A 23 15.41 0.41 12.54
CA ARG A 23 14.70 -0.37 13.58
C ARG A 23 13.30 0.19 13.89
N GLN A 24 12.39 -0.68 14.30
CA GLN A 24 11.04 -0.28 14.72
C GLN A 24 11.11 0.10 16.20
N LYS A 25 10.52 1.25 16.58
CA LYS A 25 10.61 1.75 17.97
C LYS A 25 9.55 1.11 18.88
N VAL A 26 8.37 0.83 18.33
CA VAL A 26 7.26 0.27 19.11
C VAL A 26 7.40 -1.26 19.23
N PRO A 27 7.43 -1.80 20.46
CA PRO A 27 7.55 -3.25 20.68
C PRO A 27 6.26 -3.99 20.29
N GLY A 28 6.42 -5.28 19.94
CA GLY A 28 5.35 -6.11 19.39
C GLY A 28 4.13 -6.29 20.31
N TRP A 29 4.35 -6.31 21.63
CA TRP A 29 3.30 -6.48 22.64
C TRP A 29 2.37 -5.28 22.76
N ILE A 30 2.80 -4.07 22.39
CA ILE A 30 1.91 -2.89 22.29
C ILE A 30 1.13 -2.94 20.97
N ARG A 31 1.80 -3.41 19.93
CA ARG A 31 1.29 -3.33 18.56
C ARG A 31 0.17 -4.32 18.29
N TRP A 32 0.25 -5.51 18.87
CA TRP A 32 -0.73 -6.56 18.67
C TRP A 32 -2.10 -6.21 19.30
N PRO A 33 -2.19 -5.73 20.56
CA PRO A 33 -3.42 -5.21 21.14
C PRO A 33 -4.00 -4.05 20.33
N LEU A 34 -3.16 -3.12 19.89
CA LEU A 34 -3.63 -1.98 19.09
C LEU A 34 -4.25 -2.46 17.78
N ARG A 35 -3.61 -3.41 17.07
CA ARG A 35 -4.18 -4.00 15.85
C ARG A 35 -5.47 -4.75 16.11
N ALA A 36 -5.57 -5.48 17.21
CA ALA A 36 -6.78 -6.18 17.61
C ALA A 36 -7.93 -5.18 17.90
N PHE A 37 -7.63 -4.11 18.61
CA PHE A 37 -8.58 -3.04 18.94
C PHE A 37 -9.14 -2.34 17.69
N PHE A 38 -8.29 -2.07 16.69
CA PHE A 38 -8.73 -1.45 15.43
C PHE A 38 -9.30 -2.42 14.40
N LEU A 39 -9.21 -3.74 14.63
CA LEU A 39 -9.74 -4.77 13.73
C LEU A 39 -11.25 -4.59 13.43
N PRO A 40 -12.15 -4.36 14.41
CA PRO A 40 -13.57 -4.14 14.12
C PRO A 40 -13.81 -2.93 13.23
N PHE A 41 -13.14 -1.80 13.48
CA PHE A 41 -13.24 -0.60 12.64
C PHE A 41 -12.77 -0.86 11.21
N VAL A 42 -11.68 -1.62 11.07
CA VAL A 42 -11.17 -2.04 9.77
C VAL A 42 -12.18 -2.92 9.03
N LEU A 43 -12.83 -3.86 9.73
CA LEU A 43 -13.84 -4.73 9.14
C LEU A 43 -15.07 -3.91 8.70
N LEU A 44 -15.51 -2.96 9.52
CA LEU A 44 -16.58 -2.04 9.20
C LEU A 44 -16.27 -1.23 7.93
N ASP A 45 -15.07 -0.66 7.83
CA ASP A 45 -14.63 0.08 6.63
C ASP A 45 -14.62 -0.82 5.39
N VAL A 46 -14.16 -2.06 5.48
CA VAL A 46 -14.22 -3.04 4.37
C VAL A 46 -15.66 -3.27 3.91
N ILE A 47 -16.58 -3.44 4.87
CA ILE A 47 -18.01 -3.66 4.60
C ILE A 47 -18.60 -2.43 3.92
N MET A 48 -18.37 -1.23 4.48
CA MET A 48 -18.84 0.03 3.90
C MET A 48 -18.30 0.25 2.49
N GLN A 49 -17.04 -0.04 2.23
CA GLN A 49 -16.46 0.06 0.89
C GLN A 49 -17.08 -0.94 -0.09
N LYS A 50 -17.43 -2.14 0.37
CA LYS A 50 -18.15 -3.12 -0.45
C LYS A 50 -19.54 -2.60 -0.82
N PHE A 51 -20.27 -2.03 0.13
CA PHE A 51 -21.56 -1.38 -0.12
C PHE A 51 -21.43 -0.19 -1.07
N ALA A 52 -20.45 0.69 -0.86
CA ALA A 52 -20.22 1.84 -1.74
C ALA A 52 -19.94 1.42 -3.19
N ARG A 53 -19.21 0.32 -3.41
CA ARG A 53 -18.94 -0.23 -4.76
C ARG A 53 -20.16 -0.88 -5.43
N ILE A 54 -21.14 -1.31 -4.64
CA ILE A 54 -22.42 -1.80 -5.16
C ILE A 54 -23.27 -0.62 -5.61
N LEU A 55 -23.32 0.45 -4.80
CA LEU A 55 -24.09 1.66 -5.10
C LEU A 55 -23.48 2.46 -6.27
N LEU A 56 -22.15 2.62 -6.28
CA LEU A 56 -21.39 3.38 -7.27
C LEU A 56 -20.26 2.52 -7.85
N PRO A 57 -20.54 1.74 -8.92
CA PRO A 57 -19.56 0.85 -9.52
C PRO A 57 -18.38 1.63 -10.15
N PRO A 58 -17.11 1.32 -9.81
CA PRO A 58 -15.96 1.95 -10.46
C PRO A 58 -15.86 1.56 -11.94
N PRO A 59 -15.20 2.39 -12.78
CA PRO A 59 -15.07 2.16 -14.22
C PRO A 59 -14.15 0.99 -14.59
N TYR A 60 -13.27 0.56 -13.67
CA TYR A 60 -12.40 -0.60 -13.87
C TYR A 60 -12.77 -1.73 -12.89
N VAL A 61 -12.71 -2.97 -13.39
CA VAL A 61 -12.84 -4.18 -12.57
C VAL A 61 -11.45 -4.67 -12.18
N LYS A 62 -11.26 -4.90 -10.88
CA LYS A 62 -10.06 -5.53 -10.34
C LYS A 62 -10.11 -7.03 -10.59
N GLY A 63 -9.25 -7.51 -11.49
CA GLY A 63 -9.00 -8.93 -11.74
C GLY A 63 -7.77 -9.45 -10.99
N GLY A 64 -7.63 -10.77 -10.94
CA GLY A 64 -6.45 -11.44 -10.39
C GLY A 64 -6.40 -11.53 -8.86
N LYS A 65 -5.27 -12.01 -8.34
CA LYS A 65 -5.04 -12.23 -6.89
C LYS A 65 -3.62 -11.81 -6.51
N CYS A 66 -3.42 -11.38 -5.26
CA CYS A 66 -2.09 -11.07 -4.77
C CYS A 66 -1.22 -12.33 -4.75
N LYS A 67 -0.05 -12.29 -5.41
CA LYS A 67 0.92 -13.39 -5.45
C LYS A 67 1.78 -13.51 -4.18
N LYS A 68 1.50 -12.71 -3.14
CA LYS A 68 2.31 -12.55 -1.91
C LYS A 68 3.74 -12.03 -2.14
N ARG A 69 4.08 -11.69 -3.39
CA ARG A 69 5.34 -11.15 -3.88
C ARG A 69 5.05 -10.12 -4.98
N GLY A 70 5.96 -9.18 -5.19
CA GLY A 70 5.88 -8.18 -6.26
C GLY A 70 6.27 -6.78 -5.82
N ASN A 71 6.38 -5.87 -6.79
CA ASN A 71 6.91 -4.53 -6.53
C ASN A 71 5.97 -3.66 -5.68
N CYS A 72 4.68 -4.01 -5.63
CA CYS A 72 3.73 -3.43 -4.68
C CYS A 72 4.08 -3.66 -3.20
N CYS A 73 4.88 -4.67 -2.87
CA CYS A 73 5.35 -4.89 -1.50
C CYS A 73 6.65 -4.13 -1.21
N TYR A 74 7.49 -3.93 -2.22
CA TYR A 74 8.74 -3.19 -2.11
C TYR A 74 8.51 -1.68 -2.13
N TYR A 75 7.61 -1.20 -2.99
CA TYR A 75 7.27 0.19 -3.22
C TYR A 75 5.80 0.42 -2.90
N ILE A 76 5.53 0.72 -1.64
CA ILE A 76 4.22 1.08 -1.12
C ILE A 76 4.11 2.60 -1.23
N MET A 77 3.43 3.05 -2.27
CA MET A 77 3.09 4.46 -2.45
C MET A 77 1.85 4.79 -1.64
N ILE A 78 1.97 5.74 -0.73
CA ILE A 78 0.85 6.16 0.10
C ILE A 78 0.71 7.67 0.04
N ARG A 79 -0.49 8.14 -0.29
CA ARG A 79 -0.85 9.55 -0.21
C ARG A 79 -0.67 10.07 1.23
N LYS A 80 0.05 11.17 1.36
CA LYS A 80 0.28 11.88 2.63
C LYS A 80 -0.77 12.98 2.77
N PRO A 81 -1.62 12.95 3.82
CA PRO A 81 -2.49 14.07 4.12
C PRO A 81 -1.68 15.30 4.54
N LYS A 82 -2.22 16.50 4.32
CA LYS A 82 -1.55 17.76 4.68
C LYS A 82 -1.61 18.00 6.21
N GLY A 83 -0.64 18.74 6.73
CA GLY A 83 -0.59 19.16 8.14
C GLY A 83 -0.24 18.06 9.14
N ILE A 84 -0.69 18.21 10.39
CA ILE A 84 -0.39 17.33 11.53
C ILE A 84 -0.85 15.89 11.30
N TRP A 85 -1.97 15.72 10.60
CA TRP A 85 -2.48 14.40 10.20
C TRP A 85 -1.50 13.62 9.32
N GLY A 86 -0.69 14.31 8.50
CA GLY A 86 0.36 13.68 7.71
C GLY A 86 1.41 12.98 8.56
N TRP A 87 1.84 13.63 9.64
CA TRP A 87 2.83 13.07 10.57
C TRP A 87 2.27 11.89 11.36
N ILE A 88 1.05 12.00 11.89
CA ILE A 88 0.38 10.90 12.59
C ILE A 88 0.20 9.70 11.65
N PHE A 89 -0.22 9.95 10.42
CA PHE A 89 -0.42 8.90 9.43
C PHE A 89 0.89 8.23 9.02
N GLN A 90 1.97 9.00 8.87
CA GLN A 90 3.30 8.46 8.63
C GLN A 90 3.79 7.62 9.81
N PHE A 91 3.63 8.12 11.04
CA PHE A 91 3.97 7.41 12.27
C PHE A 91 3.21 6.09 12.38
N TRP A 92 1.90 6.10 12.12
CA TRP A 92 1.07 4.90 12.11
C TRP A 92 1.58 3.86 11.11
N ASN A 93 1.88 4.29 9.88
CA ASN A 93 2.39 3.38 8.86
C ASN A 93 3.77 2.79 9.23
N MET A 94 4.65 3.60 9.79
CA MET A 94 5.98 3.14 10.19
C MET A 94 5.94 2.23 11.42
N GLN A 95 5.28 2.67 12.48
CA GLN A 95 5.29 1.98 13.77
C GLN A 95 4.24 0.90 13.89
N ILE A 96 3.04 1.08 13.34
CA ILE A 96 1.92 0.13 13.51
C ILE A 96 1.79 -0.81 12.32
N ASN A 97 1.92 -0.32 11.09
CA ASN A 97 1.88 -1.19 9.90
C ASN A 97 3.22 -1.90 9.64
N GLY A 98 4.32 -1.38 10.18
CA GLY A 98 5.66 -1.92 9.98
C GLY A 98 6.21 -1.61 8.60
N PHE A 99 5.92 -0.40 8.11
CA PHE A 99 6.56 0.13 6.93
C PHE A 99 7.81 0.93 7.32
N TYR A 100 8.62 1.29 6.34
CA TYR A 100 9.74 2.21 6.50
C TYR A 100 9.82 3.13 5.30
N LEU A 101 10.28 4.36 5.49
CA LEU A 101 10.48 5.30 4.39
C LEU A 101 11.67 4.84 3.55
N ARG A 102 11.49 4.77 2.23
CA ARG A 102 12.59 4.57 1.29
C ARG A 102 13.18 5.87 0.81
N SER A 103 12.32 6.85 0.52
CA SER A 103 12.70 8.21 0.22
C SER A 103 12.46 9.09 1.43
N LYS A 104 13.38 10.02 1.70
CA LYS A 104 13.17 11.11 2.65
C LYS A 104 12.27 12.20 2.07
N GLU A 105 12.24 12.31 0.75
CA GLU A 105 11.45 13.29 -0.01
C GLU A 105 10.05 12.74 -0.27
N ASP A 106 9.05 13.60 -0.07
CA ASP A 106 7.69 13.38 -0.55
C ASP A 106 7.66 13.72 -2.05
N PHE A 107 6.96 12.92 -2.85
CA PHE A 107 6.77 13.19 -4.28
C PHE A 107 5.41 13.82 -4.53
N GLU A 108 5.30 14.72 -5.50
CA GLU A 108 3.99 15.19 -5.95
C GLU A 108 3.53 14.37 -7.16
N TYR A 109 2.37 13.74 -7.03
CA TYR A 109 1.73 12.98 -8.10
C TYR A 109 0.24 13.33 -8.13
N GLU A 110 -0.28 13.73 -9.29
CA GLU A 110 -1.68 14.12 -9.50
C GLU A 110 -2.18 15.16 -8.46
N GLY A 111 -1.34 16.14 -8.10
CA GLY A 111 -1.66 17.17 -7.10
C GLY A 111 -1.68 16.67 -5.65
N HIS A 112 -1.16 15.47 -5.39
CA HIS A 112 -1.09 14.85 -4.07
C HIS A 112 0.36 14.55 -3.68
N ARG A 113 0.69 14.80 -2.41
CA ARG A 113 1.97 14.35 -1.84
C ARG A 113 1.91 12.86 -1.59
N VAL A 114 2.88 12.11 -2.09
CA VAL A 114 2.99 10.66 -2.01
C VAL A 114 4.31 10.30 -1.34
N MET A 115 4.23 9.47 -0.31
CA MET A 115 5.39 8.88 0.35
C MET A 115 5.65 7.51 -0.24
N VAL A 116 6.91 7.23 -0.57
CA VAL A 116 7.35 5.89 -0.99
C VAL A 116 7.90 5.14 0.23
N MET A 117 7.17 4.10 0.62
CA MET A 117 7.50 3.25 1.76
C MET A 117 7.84 1.82 1.31
N GLY A 118 8.61 1.09 2.14
CA GLY A 118 8.85 -0.34 2.00
C GLY A 118 8.27 -1.14 3.16
N CYS A 119 8.01 -2.44 2.94
CA CYS A 119 7.53 -3.34 3.98
C CYS A 119 8.69 -4.04 4.70
N ARG A 120 8.66 -4.06 6.05
CA ARG A 120 9.67 -4.77 6.88
C ARG A 120 9.44 -6.27 6.98
N TYR A 121 8.23 -6.74 6.65
CA TYR A 121 7.83 -8.14 6.77
C TYR A 121 8.05 -8.95 5.50
N LEU A 122 8.82 -8.40 4.56
CA LEU A 122 9.29 -9.13 3.39
C LEU A 122 10.42 -10.07 3.80
N GLN A 123 10.27 -11.33 3.43
CA GLN A 123 11.30 -12.34 3.59
C GLN A 123 12.37 -12.19 2.49
N LYS A 124 13.50 -12.91 2.62
CA LYS A 124 14.62 -12.85 1.66
C LYS A 124 14.22 -13.29 0.24
N ASP A 125 13.24 -14.19 0.15
CA ASP A 125 12.60 -14.65 -1.09
C ASP A 125 11.61 -13.63 -1.69
N GLY A 126 11.39 -12.49 -1.02
CA GLY A 126 10.42 -11.48 -1.42
C GLY A 126 8.97 -11.80 -1.06
N SER A 127 8.73 -12.87 -0.28
CA SER A 127 7.38 -13.23 0.16
C SER A 127 6.95 -12.47 1.41
N CYS A 128 5.64 -12.24 1.55
CA CYS A 128 5.07 -11.57 2.71
C CYS A 128 4.91 -12.53 3.90
N LYS A 129 5.67 -12.31 4.99
CA LYS A 129 5.60 -13.11 6.23
C LYS A 129 4.21 -13.10 6.89
N HIS A 130 3.53 -11.95 6.89
CA HIS A 130 2.24 -11.75 7.57
C HIS A 130 1.09 -11.52 6.59
N TYR A 131 0.94 -12.39 5.59
CA TYR A 131 -0.08 -12.21 4.55
C TYR A 131 -1.52 -12.16 5.09
N GLN A 132 -1.84 -12.96 6.10
CA GLN A 132 -3.16 -13.01 6.73
C GLN A 132 -3.47 -11.71 7.49
N PHE A 133 -2.51 -11.23 8.28
CA PHE A 133 -2.62 -10.01 9.09
C PHE A 133 -2.04 -8.77 8.37
N ARG A 134 -2.07 -8.76 7.03
CA ARG A 134 -1.56 -7.64 6.25
C ARG A 134 -2.43 -6.40 6.46
N PRO A 135 -1.84 -5.20 6.55
CA PRO A 135 -2.56 -3.96 6.80
C PRO A 135 -3.49 -3.59 5.64
N MET A 136 -4.45 -2.70 5.90
CA MET A 136 -5.47 -2.32 4.92
C MET A 136 -4.92 -1.75 3.63
N VAL A 137 -3.82 -1.02 3.69
CA VAL A 137 -3.10 -0.52 2.51
C VAL A 137 -2.78 -1.68 1.55
N CYS A 138 -2.28 -2.80 2.07
CA CYS A 138 -1.97 -4.00 1.27
C CYS A 138 -3.20 -4.83 0.87
N ARG A 139 -4.33 -4.71 1.58
CA ARG A 139 -5.58 -5.40 1.22
C ARG A 139 -6.33 -4.68 0.12
N LYS A 140 -6.37 -3.34 0.18
CA LYS A 140 -7.03 -2.50 -0.81
C LYS A 140 -6.28 -2.48 -2.15
N TRP A 141 -4.97 -2.71 -2.15
CA TRP A 141 -4.13 -2.73 -3.36
C TRP A 141 -4.60 -3.69 -4.47
N PRO A 142 -4.61 -3.28 -5.76
CA PRO A 142 -4.46 -1.91 -6.26
C PRO A 142 -5.69 -1.07 -5.90
N VAL A 143 -5.44 0.18 -5.53
CA VAL A 143 -6.52 1.15 -5.34
C VAL A 143 -7.01 1.53 -6.73
N ILE A 144 -8.21 1.07 -7.08
CA ILE A 144 -8.90 1.53 -8.27
C ILE A 144 -9.71 2.74 -7.83
N GLU A 145 -9.24 3.91 -8.21
CA GLU A 145 -9.95 5.16 -7.99
C GLU A 145 -11.15 5.27 -8.94
N GLN A 146 -12.14 6.07 -8.55
CA GLN A 146 -13.31 6.34 -9.38
C GLN A 146 -12.94 7.14 -10.64
N PHE A 147 -11.88 7.95 -10.52
CA PHE A 147 -11.34 8.79 -11.57
C PHE A 147 -9.84 8.46 -11.67
N GLY A 148 -9.36 8.10 -12.86
CA GLY A 148 -7.94 7.77 -13.09
C GLY A 148 -7.72 6.38 -13.68
N ILE A 149 -6.50 6.18 -14.20
CA ILE A 149 -6.07 4.89 -14.78
C ILE A 149 -5.33 4.12 -13.69
N PRO A 150 -5.79 2.92 -13.28
CA PRO A 150 -5.12 2.15 -12.25
C PRO A 150 -3.75 1.68 -12.73
N ARG A 151 -2.67 2.26 -12.19
CA ARG A 151 -1.30 1.82 -12.49
C ARG A 151 -0.91 0.66 -11.58
N ILE A 152 -0.87 -0.55 -12.15
CA ILE A 152 -0.44 -1.77 -11.44
C ILE A 152 1.07 -1.93 -11.61
N LEU A 153 1.80 -2.05 -10.50
CA LEU A 153 3.24 -2.29 -10.51
C LEU A 153 3.58 -3.71 -11.01
N LYS A 154 4.72 -3.86 -11.70
CA LYS A 154 5.15 -5.17 -12.22
C LYS A 154 5.40 -6.18 -11.08
N GLY A 155 5.31 -7.46 -11.44
CA GLY A 155 5.40 -8.56 -10.47
C GLY A 155 4.15 -8.75 -9.60
N CYS A 156 3.16 -7.85 -9.68
CA CYS A 156 1.87 -8.04 -9.04
C CYS A 156 1.00 -9.05 -9.81
N GLY A 157 0.11 -9.75 -9.10
CA GLY A 157 -0.85 -10.70 -9.71
C GLY A 157 -2.23 -10.12 -10.00
N PHE A 158 -2.38 -8.80 -9.87
CA PHE A 158 -3.63 -8.11 -10.17
C PHE A 158 -3.63 -7.60 -11.60
N THR A 159 -4.82 -7.53 -12.19
CA THR A 159 -5.08 -6.91 -13.49
C THR A 159 -6.22 -5.91 -13.31
N ALA A 160 -6.24 -4.87 -14.15
CA ALA A 160 -7.35 -3.92 -14.21
C ALA A 160 -7.89 -3.93 -15.63
N THR A 161 -9.14 -4.34 -15.79
CA THR A 161 -9.84 -4.33 -17.07
C THR A 161 -10.94 -3.29 -17.03
N LEU A 162 -11.18 -2.59 -18.15
CA LEU A 162 -12.32 -1.70 -18.27
C LEU A 162 -13.61 -2.49 -18.02
N ARG A 163 -14.50 -1.91 -17.23
CA ARG A 163 -15.83 -2.48 -17.02
C ARG A 163 -16.64 -2.18 -18.27
N ASN A 164 -16.90 -3.20 -19.08
CA ASN A 164 -17.86 -3.07 -20.19
C ASN A 164 -19.20 -2.66 -19.60
N LYS A 165 -19.61 -1.41 -19.83
CA LYS A 165 -20.99 -0.97 -19.63
C LYS A 165 -21.77 -1.58 -20.80
N LYS A 166 -22.58 -2.60 -20.51
CA LYS A 166 -23.69 -2.97 -21.38
C LYS A 166 -24.81 -1.96 -21.18
#